data_AF-A0A3S3Z626-F1
#
_entry.id   AF-A0A3S3Z626-F1
#
_cell.length_a   1.000
_cell.length_b   1.000
_cell.length_c   1.000
_cell.angle_alpha   90.00
_cell.angle_beta   90.00
_cell.angle_gamma   90.00
#
_symmetry.space_group_name_H-M   'P 1'
#
loop_
_entity.id
_entity.type
_entity.pdbx_description
1 polymer ?
#
loop_
_entity_poly.entity_id
_entity_poly.type
_entity_poly.pdbx_seq_one_letter_code
_entity_poly.pdbx_strand_id
1 'polypeptide(L)'
;MEYTADSAAVSHVGKVRSNNQDSAYIGNHLFVVADGMGGHAGGDVASAIALQRILKADTEYSTIEEAQSALQSAIAAANGELAETVFEHPELTGMGTTVDAISIVGDQVVIAHIGDSRIYLYRDGELSQITTDHTFVQRLVDSGRITPDEARVHPRRSVLMRVLGDVDSAPEVDTFAMTTKPGDRWLLCSDGLSDFVDDADIEKILAERVSAKATGDRLVKLTLDHGAPDNVTAVILDIGETLPERKPVIVGSASKPLSFSEVAPKQRTGLIPAMLHSVRPSPANPSHFESDAEDYLEELIEEDARRAKRRRLAWLAGIVVIILAIGLALLGAYSWTQTRYYLGSDDDTVVIFQGIQQSVGPISLSSEFEDTGIPLSLLNVYDRQRIEQTVGPEGLAEIRETVERIKSRSGLGGGS
;
A
#
# COMPACT_ATOMS: atom_id res chain seq x y z
N MET A 1 -30.15 -18.04 -27.19
CA MET A 1 -30.75 -17.86 -25.85
C MET A 1 -31.42 -16.51 -25.88
N GLU A 2 -32.66 -16.43 -25.43
CA GLU A 2 -33.35 -15.15 -25.25
C GLU A 2 -32.83 -14.55 -23.94
N TYR A 3 -32.19 -13.38 -24.02
CA TYR A 3 -31.70 -12.69 -22.84
C TYR A 3 -32.81 -11.77 -22.31
N THR A 4 -33.15 -11.93 -21.03
CA THR A 4 -34.14 -11.10 -20.36
C THR A 4 -33.43 -9.96 -19.64
N ALA A 5 -33.92 -8.73 -19.82
CA ALA A 5 -33.42 -7.60 -19.06
C ALA A 5 -33.91 -7.67 -17.61
N ASP A 6 -32.99 -7.46 -16.67
CA ASP A 6 -33.22 -7.50 -15.23
C ASP A 6 -32.33 -6.43 -14.58
N SER A 7 -32.72 -5.92 -13.42
CA SER A 7 -31.81 -5.08 -12.63
C SER A 7 -32.12 -5.12 -11.15
N ALA A 8 -31.11 -4.85 -10.34
CA ALA A 8 -31.29 -4.75 -8.90
C ALA A 8 -30.23 -3.85 -8.27
N ALA A 9 -30.65 -3.10 -7.24
CA ALA A 9 -29.78 -2.27 -6.42
C ALA A 9 -29.76 -2.86 -5.02
N VAL A 10 -28.58 -3.02 -4.46
CA VAL A 10 -28.37 -3.50 -3.10
C VAL A 10 -27.40 -2.53 -2.44
N SER A 11 -27.72 -2.09 -1.23
CA SER A 11 -26.86 -1.19 -0.46
C SER A 11 -26.89 -1.61 1.01
N HIS A 12 -25.72 -1.64 1.65
CA HIS A 12 -25.54 -2.04 3.03
C HIS A 12 -24.54 -1.12 3.73
N VAL A 13 -24.79 -0.81 5.00
CA VAL A 13 -23.94 0.08 5.83
C VAL A 13 -22.53 -0.48 6.15
N GLY A 14 -22.21 -1.69 5.68
CA GLY A 14 -21.04 -2.43 6.17
C GLY A 14 -21.14 -2.86 7.64
N LYS A 15 -19.99 -3.14 8.26
CA LYS A 15 -19.85 -3.61 9.66
C LYS A 15 -19.24 -2.57 10.61
N VAL A 16 -18.61 -1.51 10.08
CA VAL A 16 -17.84 -0.54 10.87
C VAL A 16 -18.46 0.86 10.87
N ARG A 17 -19.00 1.33 9.74
CA ARG A 17 -19.65 2.65 9.64
C ARG A 17 -20.94 2.69 10.45
N SER A 18 -21.29 3.87 10.96
CA SER A 18 -22.52 4.09 11.77
C SER A 18 -23.76 4.38 10.93
N ASN A 19 -23.57 4.95 9.74
CA ASN A 19 -24.58 5.32 8.78
C ASN A 19 -24.14 4.88 7.39
N ASN A 20 -25.13 4.72 6.51
CA ASN A 20 -24.89 4.50 5.10
C ASN A 20 -24.86 5.86 4.41
N GLN A 21 -23.76 6.17 3.74
CA GLN A 21 -23.50 7.41 3.00
C GLN A 21 -23.57 7.17 1.48
N ASP A 22 -23.70 5.92 1.03
CA ASP A 22 -23.95 5.58 -0.36
C ASP A 22 -25.42 5.76 -0.72
N SER A 23 -25.68 6.10 -1.97
CA SER A 23 -27.00 6.18 -2.56
C SER A 23 -26.99 5.51 -3.94
N ALA A 24 -28.08 4.83 -4.31
CA ALA A 24 -28.21 4.28 -5.66
C ALA A 24 -29.64 4.33 -6.18
N TYR A 25 -29.76 4.41 -7.51
CA TYR A 25 -31.00 4.53 -8.26
C TYR A 25 -31.07 3.50 -9.37
N ILE A 26 -32.26 2.94 -9.55
CA ILE A 26 -32.64 2.16 -10.72
C ILE A 26 -33.92 2.75 -11.28
N GLY A 27 -33.80 3.31 -12.47
CA GLY A 27 -34.89 3.87 -13.25
C GLY A 27 -35.34 2.96 -14.39
N ASN A 28 -36.04 3.58 -15.35
CA ASN A 28 -36.40 2.91 -16.59
C ASN A 28 -35.24 2.91 -17.59
N HIS A 29 -34.53 4.03 -17.69
CA HIS A 29 -33.42 4.23 -18.61
C HIS A 29 -32.11 4.54 -17.88
N LEU A 30 -32.18 5.05 -16.65
CA LEU A 30 -31.04 5.53 -15.87
C LEU A 30 -30.73 4.66 -14.65
N PHE A 31 -29.46 4.39 -14.42
CA PHE A 31 -28.92 3.60 -13.30
C PHE A 31 -27.77 4.38 -12.68
N VAL A 32 -27.76 4.56 -11.36
CA VAL A 32 -26.79 5.44 -10.69
C VAL A 32 -26.30 4.83 -9.39
N VAL A 33 -25.00 4.98 -9.12
CA VAL A 33 -24.39 4.80 -7.80
C VAL A 33 -23.69 6.10 -7.43
N ALA A 34 -23.83 6.52 -6.17
CA ALA A 34 -23.18 7.70 -5.62
C ALA A 34 -22.65 7.37 -4.22
N ASP A 35 -21.33 7.41 -4.05
CA ASP A 35 -20.66 7.21 -2.76
C ASP A 35 -20.41 8.57 -2.10
N GLY A 36 -21.10 8.80 -0.99
CA GLY A 36 -21.07 10.05 -0.26
C GLY A 36 -19.93 10.11 0.75
N MET A 37 -19.14 11.16 0.66
CA MET A 37 -18.04 11.44 1.56
C MET A 37 -18.20 12.80 2.25
N GLY A 38 -17.51 12.97 3.37
CA GLY A 38 -17.59 14.18 4.17
C GLY A 38 -17.60 13.85 5.66
N GLY A 39 -17.23 14.82 6.48
CA GLY A 39 -17.07 14.68 7.93
C GLY A 39 -18.38 14.35 8.68
N HIS A 40 -18.85 15.23 9.55
CA HIS A 40 -20.05 14.95 10.34
C HIS A 40 -21.29 14.91 9.42
N ALA A 41 -21.80 13.70 9.12
CA ALA A 41 -23.02 13.45 8.32
C ALA A 41 -23.09 14.20 6.95
N GLY A 42 -21.95 14.59 6.38
CA GLY A 42 -21.90 15.27 5.09
C GLY A 42 -22.14 14.32 3.91
N GLY A 43 -21.57 13.11 3.97
CA GLY A 43 -21.61 12.17 2.86
C GLY A 43 -23.02 11.67 2.52
N ASP A 44 -23.82 11.30 3.52
CA ASP A 44 -25.20 10.84 3.31
C ASP A 44 -26.11 11.93 2.76
N VAL A 45 -25.87 13.19 3.12
CA VAL A 45 -26.55 14.34 2.52
C VAL A 45 -26.08 14.55 1.08
N ALA A 46 -24.77 14.50 0.83
CA ALA A 46 -24.19 14.75 -0.49
C ALA A 46 -24.65 13.73 -1.55
N SER A 47 -24.52 12.43 -1.26
CA SER A 47 -24.94 11.39 -2.21
C SER A 47 -26.45 11.44 -2.46
N ALA A 48 -27.23 11.77 -1.43
CA ALA A 48 -28.68 11.90 -1.56
C ALA A 48 -29.09 13.09 -2.43
N ILE A 49 -28.50 14.27 -2.23
CA ILE A 49 -28.75 15.45 -3.07
C ILE A 49 -28.38 15.17 -4.52
N ALA A 50 -27.19 14.62 -4.76
CA ALA A 50 -26.75 14.30 -6.10
C ALA A 50 -27.70 13.32 -6.80
N LEU A 51 -28.08 12.22 -6.13
CA LEU A 51 -29.01 11.24 -6.68
C LEU A 51 -30.39 11.86 -6.99
N GLN A 52 -30.95 12.65 -6.06
CA GLN A 52 -32.24 13.32 -6.24
C GLN A 52 -32.24 14.28 -7.43
N ARG A 53 -31.08 14.84 -7.75
CA ARG A 53 -30.96 15.76 -8.88
C ARG A 53 -30.73 15.04 -10.20
N ILE A 54 -29.88 14.01 -10.19
CA ILE A 54 -29.53 13.20 -11.36
C ILE A 54 -30.73 12.37 -11.84
N LEU A 55 -31.58 11.85 -10.95
CA LEU A 55 -32.76 11.05 -11.34
C LEU A 55 -33.75 11.79 -12.26
N LYS A 56 -33.68 13.12 -12.33
CA LYS A 56 -34.50 13.93 -13.25
C LYS A 56 -34.11 13.74 -14.71
N ALA A 57 -32.95 13.13 -14.97
CA ALA A 57 -32.50 12.70 -16.29
C ALA A 57 -32.94 11.27 -16.66
N ASP A 58 -33.76 10.60 -15.84
CA ASP A 58 -34.34 9.29 -16.21
C ASP A 58 -35.47 9.46 -17.23
N THR A 59 -35.08 9.66 -18.48
CA THR A 59 -35.99 9.85 -19.61
C THR A 59 -35.55 9.00 -20.81
N GLU A 60 -36.49 8.66 -21.68
CA GLU A 60 -36.14 8.06 -22.97
C GLU A 60 -35.56 9.13 -23.91
N TYR A 61 -34.30 8.98 -24.28
CA TYR A 61 -33.60 9.88 -25.21
C TYR A 61 -33.63 9.33 -26.63
N SER A 62 -33.70 10.22 -27.63
CA SER A 62 -33.70 9.82 -29.04
C SER A 62 -32.28 9.63 -29.58
N THR A 63 -31.29 10.31 -29.00
CA THR A 63 -29.90 10.31 -29.45
C THR A 63 -28.92 10.22 -28.27
N ILE A 64 -27.71 9.77 -28.54
CA ILE A 64 -26.62 9.70 -27.54
C ILE A 64 -26.27 11.10 -27.06
N GLU A 65 -26.20 12.07 -27.98
CA GLU A 65 -25.78 13.43 -27.69
C GLU A 65 -26.76 14.12 -26.73
N GLU A 66 -28.06 13.89 -26.90
CA GLU A 66 -29.10 14.36 -25.97
C GLU A 66 -28.92 13.75 -24.58
N ALA A 67 -28.69 12.44 -24.49
CA ALA A 67 -28.48 11.75 -23.23
C ALA A 67 -27.20 12.20 -22.52
N GLN A 68 -26.09 12.35 -23.26
CA GLN A 68 -24.82 12.87 -22.73
C GLN A 68 -24.99 14.29 -22.17
N SER A 69 -25.57 15.19 -22.97
CA SER A 69 -25.81 16.57 -22.56
C SER A 69 -26.72 16.67 -21.34
N ALA A 70 -27.78 15.86 -21.31
CA ALA A 70 -28.70 15.85 -20.18
C ALA A 70 -28.06 15.31 -18.91
N LEU A 71 -27.26 14.24 -19.00
CA LEU A 71 -26.57 13.64 -17.86
C LEU A 71 -25.49 14.59 -17.31
N GLN A 72 -24.68 15.21 -18.18
CA GLN A 72 -23.73 16.25 -17.79
C GLN A 72 -24.41 17.44 -17.12
N SER A 73 -25.52 17.93 -17.70
CA SER A 73 -26.30 19.03 -17.13
C SER A 73 -26.89 18.67 -15.78
N ALA A 74 -27.36 17.43 -15.59
CA ALA A 74 -27.92 16.97 -14.34
C ALA A 74 -26.85 16.84 -13.24
N ILE A 75 -25.66 16.36 -13.59
CA ILE A 75 -24.52 16.27 -12.67
C ILE A 75 -23.99 17.67 -12.31
N ALA A 76 -23.88 18.58 -13.27
CA ALA A 76 -23.51 19.97 -12.99
C ALA A 76 -24.55 20.67 -12.09
N ALA A 77 -25.85 20.43 -12.33
CA ALA A 77 -26.91 20.94 -11.46
C ALA A 77 -26.85 20.32 -10.05
N ALA A 78 -26.51 19.04 -9.92
CA ALA A 78 -26.26 18.40 -8.64
C ALA A 78 -25.10 19.08 -7.89
N ASN A 79 -24.00 19.37 -8.57
CA ASN A 79 -22.86 20.09 -7.98
C ASN A 79 -23.27 21.48 -7.47
N GLY A 80 -24.07 22.21 -8.25
CA GLY A 80 -24.63 23.50 -7.82
C GLY A 80 -25.52 23.39 -6.58
N GLU A 81 -26.38 22.36 -6.51
CA GLU A 81 -27.27 22.09 -5.37
C GLU A 81 -26.47 21.70 -4.10
N LEU A 82 -25.36 20.96 -4.26
CA LEU A 82 -24.42 20.68 -3.17
C LEU A 82 -23.75 21.97 -2.66
N ALA A 83 -23.26 22.83 -3.56
CA ALA A 83 -22.63 24.10 -3.19
C ALA A 83 -23.60 25.05 -2.47
N GLU A 84 -24.86 25.14 -2.95
CA GLU A 84 -25.92 25.89 -2.28
C GLU A 84 -26.22 25.33 -0.87
N THR A 85 -26.27 24.01 -0.74
CA THR A 85 -26.48 23.35 0.55
C THR A 85 -25.34 23.64 1.53
N VAL A 86 -24.07 23.60 1.10
CA VAL A 86 -22.93 23.98 1.96
C VAL A 86 -23.00 25.46 2.36
N PHE A 87 -23.47 26.33 1.46
CA PHE A 87 -23.66 27.75 1.77
C PHE A 87 -24.74 27.96 2.86
N GLU A 88 -25.85 27.22 2.81
CA GLU A 88 -26.91 27.27 3.82
C GLU A 88 -26.52 26.56 5.14
N HIS A 89 -25.71 25.51 5.05
CA HIS A 89 -25.27 24.66 6.15
C HIS A 89 -23.74 24.55 6.20
N PRO A 90 -23.02 25.57 6.72
CA PRO A 90 -21.56 25.58 6.75
C PRO A 90 -20.93 24.40 7.50
N GLU A 91 -21.68 23.75 8.40
CA GLU A 91 -21.29 22.51 9.07
C GLU A 91 -21.05 21.33 8.12
N LEU A 92 -21.59 21.38 6.90
CA LEU A 92 -21.41 20.39 5.84
C LEU A 92 -20.22 20.71 4.92
N THR A 93 -19.39 21.70 5.26
CA THR A 93 -18.19 22.02 4.48
C THR A 93 -17.32 20.77 4.27
N GLY A 94 -16.92 20.54 3.03
CA GLY A 94 -16.16 19.35 2.63
C GLY A 94 -16.99 18.10 2.41
N MET A 95 -18.32 18.20 2.39
CA MET A 95 -19.16 17.12 1.85
C MET A 95 -18.96 16.99 0.35
N GLY A 96 -19.00 15.77 -0.14
CA GLY A 96 -18.94 15.49 -1.56
C GLY A 96 -19.46 14.09 -1.87
N THR A 97 -19.57 13.76 -3.15
CA THR A 97 -19.98 12.42 -3.56
C THR A 97 -19.36 12.04 -4.89
N THR A 98 -18.99 10.77 -5.02
CA THR A 98 -18.75 10.17 -6.34
C THR A 98 -20.07 9.99 -7.07
N VAL A 99 -20.02 9.83 -8.40
CA VAL A 99 -21.17 9.47 -9.23
C VAL A 99 -20.70 8.56 -10.35
N ASP A 100 -21.34 7.40 -10.46
CA ASP A 100 -21.38 6.56 -11.64
C ASP A 100 -22.81 6.48 -12.16
N ALA A 101 -22.99 6.71 -13.45
CA ALA A 101 -24.28 6.61 -14.09
C ALA A 101 -24.22 5.91 -15.45
N ILE A 102 -25.22 5.07 -15.71
CA ILE A 102 -25.52 4.49 -17.03
C ILE A 102 -26.90 4.95 -17.46
N SER A 103 -27.00 5.56 -18.64
CA SER A 103 -28.26 5.84 -19.34
C SER A 103 -28.36 5.00 -20.61
N ILE A 104 -29.46 4.28 -20.82
CA ILE A 104 -29.64 3.42 -21.99
C ILE A 104 -30.35 4.19 -23.12
N VAL A 105 -29.74 4.19 -24.30
CA VAL A 105 -30.23 4.83 -25.53
C VAL A 105 -30.21 3.81 -26.66
N GLY A 106 -31.35 3.16 -26.91
CA GLY A 106 -31.43 2.08 -27.91
C GLY A 106 -30.51 0.90 -27.56
N ASP A 107 -29.56 0.59 -28.45
CA ASP A 107 -28.52 -0.44 -28.29
C ASP A 107 -27.20 0.11 -27.74
N GLN A 108 -27.23 1.29 -27.13
CA GLN A 108 -26.06 1.94 -26.56
C GLN A 108 -26.30 2.35 -25.11
N VAL A 109 -25.21 2.48 -24.37
CA VAL A 109 -25.18 3.06 -23.04
C VAL A 109 -24.36 4.34 -23.08
N VAL A 110 -24.87 5.38 -22.41
CA VAL A 110 -24.14 6.59 -22.08
C VAL A 110 -23.68 6.48 -20.64
N ILE A 111 -22.38 6.62 -20.42
CA ILE A 111 -21.74 6.54 -19.13
C ILE A 111 -21.33 7.95 -18.70
N ALA A 112 -21.56 8.28 -17.43
CA ALA A 112 -20.96 9.42 -16.77
C ALA A 112 -20.31 8.97 -15.46
N HIS A 113 -19.07 9.41 -15.23
CA HIS A 113 -18.23 8.97 -14.11
C HIS A 113 -17.47 10.14 -13.49
N ILE A 114 -17.48 10.20 -12.16
CA ILE A 114 -16.60 11.02 -11.35
C ILE A 114 -16.36 10.36 -9.98
N GLY A 115 -15.09 10.07 -9.66
CA GLY A 115 -14.68 9.54 -8.36
C GLY A 115 -14.01 8.19 -8.50
N ASP A 116 -14.14 7.32 -7.50
CA ASP A 116 -13.55 5.98 -7.46
C ASP A 116 -14.58 4.85 -7.30
N SER A 117 -15.87 5.17 -7.37
CA SER A 117 -16.87 4.18 -7.75
C SER A 117 -16.53 3.63 -9.15
N ARG A 118 -16.95 2.40 -9.42
CA ARG A 118 -16.59 1.71 -10.66
C ARG A 118 -17.78 1.17 -11.43
N ILE A 119 -17.65 1.24 -12.76
CA ILE A 119 -18.52 0.56 -13.70
C ILE A 119 -17.75 -0.57 -14.38
N TYR A 120 -18.30 -1.78 -14.33
CA TYR A 120 -17.79 -2.95 -15.01
C TYR A 120 -18.78 -3.47 -16.05
N LEU A 121 -18.24 -4.06 -17.11
CA LEU A 121 -18.97 -4.83 -18.11
C LEU A 121 -18.50 -6.29 -18.05
N TYR A 122 -19.43 -7.21 -17.84
CA TYR A 122 -19.22 -8.62 -18.06
C TYR A 122 -19.84 -9.05 -19.39
N ARG A 123 -18.98 -9.44 -20.33
CA ARG A 123 -19.36 -9.81 -21.71
C ARG A 123 -18.52 -10.99 -22.17
N ASP A 124 -19.18 -11.97 -22.79
CA ASP A 124 -18.54 -13.12 -23.43
C ASP A 124 -17.54 -13.91 -22.53
N GLY A 125 -17.75 -13.88 -21.22
CA GLY A 125 -16.91 -14.60 -20.24
C GLY A 125 -15.81 -13.77 -19.59
N GLU A 126 -15.70 -12.48 -19.92
CA GLU A 126 -14.65 -11.58 -19.45
C GLU A 126 -15.26 -10.39 -18.69
N LEU A 127 -14.68 -10.06 -17.54
CA LEU A 127 -14.96 -8.83 -16.81
C LEU A 127 -13.99 -7.72 -17.24
N SER A 128 -14.52 -6.57 -17.63
CA SER A 128 -13.72 -5.37 -17.92
C SER A 128 -14.18 -4.21 -17.06
N GLN A 129 -13.25 -3.55 -16.36
CA GLN A 129 -13.50 -2.25 -15.76
C GLN A 129 -13.56 -1.19 -16.87
N ILE A 130 -14.64 -0.42 -16.90
CA ILE A 130 -14.93 0.56 -17.96
C ILE A 130 -14.56 1.98 -17.53
N THR A 131 -14.73 2.31 -16.26
CA THR A 131 -14.30 3.61 -15.70
C THR A 131 -12.85 3.55 -15.20
N THR A 132 -12.20 4.71 -15.14
CA THR A 132 -10.84 4.85 -14.58
C THR A 132 -10.91 5.69 -13.33
N ASP A 133 -10.56 5.12 -12.17
CA ASP A 133 -10.72 5.78 -10.88
C ASP A 133 -10.03 7.15 -10.84
N HIS A 134 -10.72 8.17 -10.38
CA HIS A 134 -10.16 9.50 -10.13
C HIS A 134 -9.42 9.57 -8.79
N THR A 135 -8.49 8.65 -8.54
CA THR A 135 -7.69 8.57 -7.32
C THR A 135 -6.24 9.00 -7.53
N PHE A 136 -5.58 9.35 -6.43
CA PHE A 136 -4.16 9.67 -6.42
C PHE A 136 -3.31 8.51 -6.96
N VAL A 137 -3.64 7.28 -6.58
CA VAL A 137 -2.89 6.10 -7.01
C VAL A 137 -3.09 5.79 -8.48
N GLN A 138 -4.27 6.05 -9.04
CA GLN A 138 -4.50 5.90 -10.48
C GLN A 138 -3.61 6.87 -11.27
N ARG A 139 -3.48 8.14 -10.85
CA ARG A 139 -2.53 9.08 -11.47
C ARG A 139 -1.08 8.59 -11.40
N LEU A 140 -0.68 7.91 -10.31
CA LEU A 140 0.65 7.32 -10.21
C LEU A 140 0.84 6.13 -11.18
N VAL A 141 -0.21 5.33 -11.38
CA VAL A 141 -0.21 4.23 -12.37
C VAL A 141 -0.12 4.79 -13.79
N ASP A 142 -0.95 5.78 -14.14
CA ASP A 142 -1.00 6.39 -15.47
C ASP A 142 0.34 7.06 -15.85
N SER A 143 1.04 7.63 -14.86
CA SER A 143 2.37 8.22 -15.05
C SER A 143 3.52 7.21 -14.97
N GLY A 144 3.22 5.91 -14.80
CA GLY A 144 4.20 4.82 -14.76
C GLY A 144 5.08 4.80 -13.51
N ARG A 145 4.66 5.46 -12.43
CA ARG A 145 5.44 5.58 -11.18
C ARG A 145 5.25 4.39 -10.25
N ILE A 146 4.06 3.78 -10.28
CA ILE A 146 3.75 2.53 -9.59
C ILE A 146 3.02 1.59 -10.54
N THR A 147 3.06 0.30 -10.23
CA THR A 147 2.27 -0.72 -10.92
C THR A 147 0.83 -0.78 -10.37
N PRO A 148 -0.14 -1.34 -11.13
CA PRO A 148 -1.49 -1.58 -10.62
C PRO A 148 -1.52 -2.40 -9.32
N ASP A 149 -0.63 -3.40 -9.19
CA ASP A 149 -0.52 -4.23 -7.98
C ASP A 149 -0.04 -3.43 -6.77
N GLU A 150 0.90 -2.50 -6.96
CA GLU A 150 1.36 -1.58 -5.91
C GLU A 150 0.28 -0.58 -5.51
N ALA A 151 -0.55 -0.13 -6.45
CA ALA A 151 -1.67 0.78 -6.18
C ALA A 151 -2.69 0.17 -5.21
N ARG A 152 -3.03 -1.12 -5.37
CA ARG A 152 -4.03 -1.83 -4.54
C ARG A 152 -3.66 -1.86 -3.05
N VAL A 153 -2.37 -1.89 -2.71
CA VAL A 153 -1.89 -1.92 -1.31
C VAL A 153 -1.34 -0.58 -0.83
N HIS A 154 -1.46 0.47 -1.65
CA HIS A 154 -0.89 1.77 -1.34
C HIS A 154 -1.60 2.42 -0.13
N PRO A 155 -0.87 3.05 0.81
CA PRO A 155 -1.46 3.68 1.99
C PRO A 155 -2.47 4.80 1.69
N ARG A 156 -2.44 5.34 0.47
CA ARG A 156 -3.26 6.45 -0.01
C ARG A 156 -4.12 6.08 -1.21
N ARG A 157 -4.51 4.81 -1.33
CA ARG A 157 -5.33 4.33 -2.44
C ARG A 157 -6.71 5.00 -2.52
N SER A 158 -7.28 5.34 -1.37
CA SER A 158 -8.60 5.98 -1.23
C SER A 158 -8.54 7.53 -1.23
N VAL A 159 -7.43 8.13 -1.66
CA VAL A 159 -7.34 9.60 -1.80
C VAL A 159 -7.92 9.99 -3.15
N LEU A 160 -9.06 10.67 -3.11
CA LEU A 160 -9.81 11.12 -4.27
C LEU A 160 -9.25 12.43 -4.83
N MET A 161 -9.24 12.53 -6.16
CA MET A 161 -8.72 13.67 -6.92
C MET A 161 -9.82 14.44 -7.65
N ARG A 162 -10.98 13.81 -7.91
CA ARG A 162 -12.17 14.46 -8.50
C ARG A 162 -13.42 13.90 -7.81
N VAL A 163 -14.31 14.79 -7.38
CA VAL A 163 -15.58 14.47 -6.72
C VAL A 163 -16.59 15.60 -6.94
N LEU A 164 -17.89 15.35 -6.79
CA LEU A 164 -18.90 16.42 -6.75
C LEU A 164 -19.00 17.03 -5.35
N GLY A 165 -19.34 18.32 -5.26
CA GLY A 165 -19.53 19.05 -3.99
C GLY A 165 -18.31 19.82 -3.49
N ASP A 166 -17.22 19.81 -4.26
CA ASP A 166 -16.00 20.56 -3.98
C ASP A 166 -16.09 22.06 -4.39
N VAL A 167 -15.00 22.83 -4.23
CA VAL A 167 -14.86 24.24 -4.61
C VAL A 167 -15.01 24.47 -6.12
N ASP A 168 -14.77 23.44 -6.94
CA ASP A 168 -14.93 23.59 -8.39
C ASP A 168 -16.41 23.70 -8.79
N SER A 169 -16.77 24.86 -9.30
CA SER A 169 -18.09 25.14 -9.84
C SER A 169 -18.45 24.30 -11.09
N ALA A 170 -17.45 23.76 -11.79
CA ALA A 170 -17.61 23.03 -13.05
C ALA A 170 -16.79 21.73 -13.04
N PRO A 171 -17.22 20.71 -12.26
CA PRO A 171 -16.47 19.46 -12.14
C PRO A 171 -16.31 18.82 -13.52
N GLU A 172 -15.09 18.43 -13.86
CA GLU A 172 -14.84 17.59 -15.02
C GLU A 172 -15.51 16.24 -14.76
N VAL A 173 -16.40 15.80 -15.66
CA VAL A 173 -17.08 14.51 -15.58
C VAL A 173 -16.75 13.71 -16.83
N ASP A 174 -16.22 12.51 -16.64
CA ASP A 174 -15.89 11.64 -17.75
C ASP A 174 -17.19 11.11 -18.36
N THR A 175 -17.48 11.48 -19.61
CA THR A 175 -18.73 11.12 -20.28
C THR A 175 -18.45 10.52 -21.65
N PHE A 176 -18.94 9.31 -21.91
CA PHE A 176 -18.74 8.61 -23.18
C PHE A 176 -19.87 7.62 -23.45
N ALA A 177 -19.95 7.09 -24.66
CA ALA A 177 -20.96 6.12 -25.06
C ALA A 177 -20.33 4.83 -25.56
N MET A 178 -21.03 3.71 -25.37
CA MET A 178 -20.59 2.38 -25.79
C MET A 178 -21.77 1.55 -26.28
N THR A 179 -21.52 0.66 -27.25
CA THR A 179 -22.52 -0.33 -27.68
C THR A 179 -22.74 -1.38 -26.61
N THR A 180 -24.02 -1.67 -26.34
CA THR A 180 -24.48 -2.74 -25.48
C THR A 180 -25.31 -3.74 -26.30
N LYS A 181 -25.29 -5.02 -25.94
CA LYS A 181 -26.01 -6.08 -26.64
C LYS A 181 -26.73 -7.00 -25.64
N PRO A 182 -27.81 -7.69 -26.07
CA PRO A 182 -28.45 -8.71 -25.26
C PRO A 182 -27.43 -9.73 -24.72
N GLY A 183 -27.48 -9.97 -23.42
CA GLY A 183 -26.53 -10.82 -22.71
C GLY A 183 -25.39 -10.07 -22.01
N ASP A 184 -25.23 -8.77 -22.22
CA ASP A 184 -24.31 -7.98 -21.40
C ASP A 184 -24.83 -7.84 -19.97
N ARG A 185 -23.91 -7.84 -19.01
CA ARG A 185 -24.20 -7.57 -17.61
C ARG A 185 -23.30 -6.45 -17.13
N TRP A 186 -23.90 -5.34 -16.72
CA TRP A 186 -23.22 -4.19 -16.15
C TRP A 186 -23.29 -4.24 -14.62
N LEU A 187 -22.21 -3.84 -13.97
CA LEU A 187 -22.12 -3.64 -12.52
C LEU A 187 -21.66 -2.21 -12.27
N LEU A 188 -22.42 -1.42 -11.52
CA LEU A 188 -21.95 -0.19 -10.89
C LEU A 188 -21.75 -0.48 -9.41
N CYS A 189 -20.65 -0.06 -8.81
CA CYS A 189 -20.41 -0.26 -7.38
C CYS A 189 -19.59 0.85 -6.73
N SER A 190 -19.84 1.09 -5.44
CA SER A 190 -18.96 1.92 -4.61
C SER A 190 -17.63 1.21 -4.32
N ASP A 191 -16.66 1.97 -3.85
CA ASP A 191 -15.32 1.46 -3.51
C ASP A 191 -15.40 0.36 -2.43
N GLY A 192 -16.38 0.43 -1.53
CA GLY A 192 -16.59 -0.57 -0.49
C GLY A 192 -16.93 -1.96 -1.03
N LEU A 193 -17.26 -2.12 -2.31
CA LEU A 193 -17.20 -3.42 -2.99
C LEU A 193 -15.78 -3.72 -3.48
N SER A 194 -15.24 -2.91 -4.38
CA SER A 194 -14.02 -3.20 -5.16
C SER A 194 -12.72 -3.14 -4.37
N ASP A 195 -12.71 -2.48 -3.22
CA ASP A 195 -11.56 -2.48 -2.29
C ASP A 195 -11.43 -3.80 -1.53
N PHE A 196 -12.51 -4.58 -1.44
CA PHE A 196 -12.58 -5.77 -0.59
C PHE A 196 -12.89 -7.06 -1.34
N VAL A 197 -13.45 -6.97 -2.55
CA VAL A 197 -13.70 -8.11 -3.43
C VAL A 197 -12.88 -7.90 -4.69
N ASP A 198 -12.00 -8.86 -5.01
CA ASP A 198 -11.15 -8.76 -6.18
C ASP A 198 -11.93 -9.02 -7.48
N ASP A 199 -11.37 -8.55 -8.59
CA ASP A 199 -12.00 -8.59 -9.90
C ASP A 199 -12.30 -10.05 -10.34
N ALA A 200 -11.49 -11.02 -9.88
CA ALA A 200 -11.68 -12.44 -10.19
C ALA A 200 -12.91 -13.03 -9.49
N ASP A 201 -13.13 -12.68 -8.22
CA ASP A 201 -14.34 -13.07 -7.50
C ASP A 201 -15.59 -12.36 -8.05
N ILE A 202 -15.46 -11.08 -8.44
CA ILE A 202 -16.52 -10.34 -9.13
C ILE A 202 -16.90 -11.06 -10.43
N GLU A 203 -15.92 -11.34 -11.31
CA GLU A 203 -16.13 -12.06 -12.58
C GLU A 203 -16.86 -13.37 -12.36
N LYS A 204 -16.39 -14.17 -11.40
CA LYS A 204 -16.98 -15.46 -11.07
C LYS A 204 -18.45 -15.34 -10.66
N ILE A 205 -18.80 -14.35 -9.82
CA ILE A 205 -20.19 -14.13 -9.39
C ILE A 205 -21.06 -13.66 -10.55
N LEU A 206 -20.56 -12.75 -11.41
CA LEU A 206 -21.31 -12.30 -12.59
C LEU A 206 -21.53 -13.45 -13.59
N ALA A 207 -20.56 -14.35 -13.72
CA ALA A 207 -20.58 -15.50 -14.61
C ALA A 207 -21.65 -16.55 -14.25
N GLU A 208 -22.11 -16.61 -13.00
CA GLU A 208 -23.14 -17.55 -12.56
C GLU A 208 -24.51 -17.30 -13.22
N ARG A 209 -24.73 -16.09 -13.77
CA ARG A 209 -25.98 -15.70 -14.47
C ARG A 209 -27.27 -15.98 -13.69
N VAL A 210 -27.19 -15.88 -12.35
CA VAL A 210 -28.38 -15.78 -11.49
C VAL A 210 -29.04 -14.41 -11.65
N SER A 211 -30.25 -14.22 -11.11
CA SER A 211 -30.96 -12.93 -11.22
C SER A 211 -30.11 -11.74 -10.73
N ALA A 212 -30.40 -10.54 -11.22
CA ALA A 212 -29.68 -9.33 -10.86
C ALA A 212 -29.66 -9.14 -9.33
N LYS A 213 -30.80 -9.38 -8.67
CA LYS A 213 -30.91 -9.31 -7.21
C LYS A 213 -30.04 -10.33 -6.48
N ALA A 214 -30.07 -11.59 -6.92
CA ALA A 214 -29.25 -12.63 -6.31
C ALA A 214 -27.75 -12.38 -6.51
N THR A 215 -27.37 -11.79 -7.65
CA THR A 215 -25.99 -11.38 -7.95
C THR A 215 -25.55 -10.28 -6.98
N GLY A 216 -26.34 -9.21 -6.84
CA GLY A 216 -26.06 -8.12 -5.90
C GLY A 216 -25.99 -8.58 -4.44
N ASP A 217 -26.93 -9.45 -4.01
CA ASP A 217 -26.94 -10.00 -2.65
C ASP A 217 -25.70 -10.88 -2.38
N ARG A 218 -25.19 -11.61 -3.38
CA ARG A 218 -23.95 -12.41 -3.26
C ARG A 218 -22.71 -11.52 -3.16
N LEU A 219 -22.61 -10.47 -3.97
CA LEU A 219 -21.51 -9.51 -3.92
C LEU A 219 -21.44 -8.84 -2.55
N VAL A 220 -22.55 -8.27 -2.07
CA VAL A 220 -22.62 -7.63 -0.75
C VAL A 220 -22.31 -8.63 0.37
N LYS A 221 -22.80 -9.87 0.27
CA LYS A 221 -22.47 -10.91 1.23
C LYS A 221 -20.97 -11.21 1.26
N LEU A 222 -20.33 -11.36 0.11
CA LEU A 222 -18.90 -11.63 0.03
C LEU A 222 -18.09 -10.47 0.64
N THR A 223 -18.44 -9.23 0.32
CA THR A 223 -17.85 -8.04 0.96
C THR A 223 -17.99 -8.07 2.48
N LEU A 224 -19.19 -8.41 2.99
CA LEU A 224 -19.44 -8.58 4.42
C LEU A 224 -18.56 -9.69 5.02
N ASP A 225 -18.42 -10.82 4.34
CA ASP A 225 -17.56 -11.92 4.77
C ASP A 225 -16.08 -11.51 4.83
N HIS A 226 -15.65 -10.58 3.97
CA HIS A 226 -14.32 -9.95 3.99
C HIS A 226 -14.18 -8.80 5.01
N GLY A 227 -15.23 -8.51 5.77
CA GLY A 227 -15.22 -7.59 6.91
C GLY A 227 -15.94 -6.26 6.68
N ALA A 228 -16.16 -5.84 5.43
CA ALA A 228 -16.89 -4.61 5.03
C ALA A 228 -16.69 -3.42 5.99
N PRO A 229 -15.48 -2.83 6.06
CA PRO A 229 -15.26 -1.67 6.90
C PRO A 229 -15.94 -0.40 6.35
N ASP A 230 -16.38 -0.41 5.09
CA ASP A 230 -17.14 0.69 4.49
C ASP A 230 -18.58 0.33 4.14
N ASN A 231 -19.34 1.35 3.73
CA ASN A 231 -20.60 1.18 3.03
C ASN A 231 -20.36 0.40 1.73
N VAL A 232 -21.33 -0.41 1.31
CA VAL A 232 -21.21 -1.19 0.09
C VAL A 232 -22.49 -1.09 -0.69
N THR A 233 -22.39 -0.64 -1.93
CA THR A 233 -23.51 -0.47 -2.83
C THR A 233 -23.18 -1.05 -4.20
N ALA A 234 -24.12 -1.78 -4.76
CA ALA A 234 -24.00 -2.41 -6.08
C ALA A 234 -25.32 -2.30 -6.85
N VAL A 235 -25.23 -1.92 -8.12
CA VAL A 235 -26.31 -1.95 -9.10
C VAL A 235 -25.94 -2.94 -10.20
N ILE A 236 -26.78 -3.94 -10.40
CA ILE A 236 -26.67 -4.91 -11.49
C ILE A 236 -27.68 -4.55 -12.57
N LEU A 237 -27.22 -4.53 -13.82
CA LEU A 237 -28.06 -4.30 -15.01
C LEU A 237 -27.77 -5.40 -16.04
N ASP A 238 -28.76 -6.26 -16.26
CA ASP A 238 -28.77 -7.25 -17.34
C ASP A 238 -29.45 -6.65 -18.56
N ILE A 239 -28.78 -6.74 -19.72
CA ILE A 239 -29.29 -6.27 -21.00
C ILE A 239 -29.99 -7.43 -21.69
N GLY A 240 -31.26 -7.23 -22.01
CA GLY A 240 -32.08 -8.15 -22.78
C GLY A 240 -32.51 -7.57 -24.12
N GLU A 241 -33.44 -8.24 -24.79
CA GLU A 241 -34.01 -7.77 -26.07
C GLU A 241 -34.82 -6.47 -25.92
N THR A 242 -35.50 -6.30 -24.77
CA THR A 242 -36.27 -5.11 -24.43
C THR A 242 -36.05 -4.73 -22.98
N LEU A 243 -36.03 -3.42 -22.69
CA LEU A 243 -36.02 -2.94 -21.31
C LEU A 243 -37.43 -3.05 -20.72
N PRO A 244 -37.60 -3.66 -19.54
CA PRO A 244 -38.89 -3.69 -18.88
C PRO A 244 -39.21 -2.30 -18.32
N GLU A 245 -40.47 -1.87 -18.48
CA GLU A 245 -41.02 -0.81 -17.63
C GLU A 245 -40.99 -1.29 -16.17
N ARG A 246 -40.39 -0.49 -15.29
CA ARG A 246 -40.26 -0.82 -13.88
C ARG A 246 -40.63 0.36 -13.00
N LYS A 247 -40.95 0.05 -11.74
CA LYS A 247 -41.04 1.11 -10.73
C LYS A 247 -39.62 1.51 -10.34
N PRO A 248 -39.29 2.80 -10.35
CA PRO A 248 -37.98 3.22 -9.91
C PRO A 248 -37.70 2.78 -8.48
N VAL A 249 -36.46 2.38 -8.21
CA VAL A 249 -35.98 1.92 -6.90
C VAL A 249 -34.85 2.83 -6.46
N ILE A 250 -34.95 3.35 -5.24
CA ILE A 250 -33.88 4.09 -4.58
C ILE A 250 -33.45 3.29 -3.34
N VAL A 251 -32.15 3.10 -3.17
CA VAL A 251 -31.54 2.46 -1.98
C VAL A 251 -30.47 3.38 -1.39
N GLY A 252 -30.00 3.05 -0.19
CA GLY A 252 -28.96 3.84 0.49
C GLY A 252 -29.51 5.07 1.23
N SER A 253 -28.71 6.12 1.36
CA SER A 253 -29.06 7.36 2.07
C SER A 253 -30.26 8.06 1.45
N ALA A 254 -30.28 8.14 0.11
CA ALA A 254 -31.35 8.78 -0.66
C ALA A 254 -32.74 8.13 -0.50
N SER A 255 -32.82 6.91 0.04
CA SER A 255 -34.11 6.23 0.27
C SER A 255 -34.88 6.82 1.47
N LYS A 256 -34.25 7.72 2.23
CA LYS A 256 -34.84 8.42 3.38
C LYS A 256 -34.95 9.92 3.07
N PRO A 257 -35.88 10.64 3.70
CA PRO A 257 -35.90 12.10 3.61
C PRO A 257 -34.57 12.69 4.08
N LEU A 258 -34.07 13.71 3.38
CA LEU A 258 -32.90 14.46 3.78
C LEU A 258 -33.09 14.98 5.21
N SER A 259 -32.12 14.70 6.08
CA SER A 259 -32.12 15.14 7.47
C SER A 259 -30.77 15.77 7.79
N PHE A 260 -30.77 17.05 8.10
CA PHE A 260 -29.60 17.81 8.50
C PHE A 260 -29.30 17.71 10.00
N SER A 261 -29.77 16.66 10.70
CA SER A 261 -29.67 16.58 12.16
C SER A 261 -28.26 16.33 12.67
N GLU A 262 -27.87 17.06 13.73
CA GLU A 262 -26.65 16.84 14.50
C GLU A 262 -26.57 15.39 15.02
N VAL A 263 -25.51 14.67 14.64
CA VAL A 263 -25.23 13.33 15.17
C VAL A 263 -24.87 13.44 16.66
N ALA A 264 -25.78 13.05 17.54
CA ALA A 264 -25.50 12.92 18.96
C ALA A 264 -24.32 11.94 19.20
N PRO A 265 -23.31 12.29 20.01
CA PRO A 265 -22.16 11.43 20.25
C PRO A 265 -22.60 10.21 21.06
N LYS A 266 -22.60 9.01 20.45
CA LYS A 266 -22.68 7.77 21.21
C LYS A 266 -21.37 7.59 21.98
N GLN A 267 -21.45 7.75 23.31
CA GLN A 267 -20.37 7.40 24.24
C GLN A 267 -19.90 5.97 23.96
N ARG A 268 -18.62 5.83 23.55
CA ARG A 268 -17.94 4.54 23.52
C ARG A 268 -17.71 4.07 24.95
N THR A 269 -18.61 3.25 25.48
CA THR A 269 -18.37 2.45 26.67
C THR A 269 -17.62 1.18 26.28
N GLY A 270 -16.37 1.06 26.70
CA GLY A 270 -15.61 -0.18 26.55
C GLY A 270 -14.10 0.01 26.60
N LEU A 271 -13.53 -0.09 27.81
CA LEU A 271 -12.10 -0.34 28.00
C LEU A 271 -11.83 -1.82 27.70
N ILE A 272 -11.15 -2.11 26.60
CA ILE A 272 -10.47 -3.41 26.40
C ILE A 272 -8.97 -3.12 26.19
N PRO A 273 -8.06 -3.76 26.93
CA PRO A 273 -6.62 -3.58 26.73
C PRO A 273 -6.20 -4.20 25.40
N ALA A 274 -5.63 -3.37 24.51
CA ALA A 274 -5.02 -3.81 23.27
C ALA A 274 -3.65 -4.45 23.54
N MET A 275 -3.63 -5.75 23.85
CA MET A 275 -2.41 -6.57 23.80
C MET A 275 -2.76 -8.01 23.40
N LEU A 276 -3.06 -8.22 22.12
CA LEU A 276 -2.64 -9.37 21.31
C LEU A 276 -3.28 -9.26 19.92
N HIS A 277 -2.55 -9.70 18.90
CA HIS A 277 -2.87 -9.79 17.45
C HIS A 277 -2.26 -8.69 16.57
N SER A 278 -1.11 -9.04 16.01
CA SER A 278 -0.53 -8.52 14.78
C SER A 278 -1.31 -9.04 13.57
N VAL A 279 -2.42 -8.39 13.27
CA VAL A 279 -2.88 -8.17 11.91
C VAL A 279 -3.08 -6.67 11.89
N ARG A 280 -2.29 -5.93 11.11
CA ARG A 280 -2.64 -4.54 10.81
C ARG A 280 -3.65 -4.63 9.67
N PRO A 281 -4.98 -4.57 9.90
CA PRO A 281 -5.81 -3.97 8.88
C PRO A 281 -5.23 -2.57 8.67
N SER A 282 -4.91 -2.21 7.42
CA SER A 282 -4.77 -0.80 7.09
C SER A 282 -6.01 -0.11 7.67
N PRO A 283 -5.86 0.95 8.49
CA PRO A 283 -7.04 1.70 8.89
C PRO A 283 -7.79 2.05 7.61
N ALA A 284 -9.08 1.72 7.57
CA ALA A 284 -9.99 2.33 6.60
C ALA A 284 -9.92 3.82 6.89
N ASN A 285 -8.97 4.48 6.22
CA ASN A 285 -8.92 5.93 6.21
C ASN A 285 -10.16 6.30 5.39
N PRO A 286 -11.14 7.00 5.97
CA PRO A 286 -12.27 7.45 5.19
C PRO A 286 -11.73 8.18 3.95
N SER A 287 -12.37 7.92 2.80
CA SER A 287 -12.10 8.64 1.56
C SER A 287 -11.97 10.12 1.87
N HIS A 288 -10.76 10.62 1.73
CA HIS A 288 -10.39 12.00 2.05
C HIS A 288 -10.02 12.65 0.74
N PHE A 289 -10.73 13.72 0.41
CA PHE A 289 -10.51 14.49 -0.80
C PHE A 289 -9.48 15.59 -0.50
N GLU A 290 -8.55 15.80 -1.41
CA GLU A 290 -7.53 16.85 -1.31
C GLU A 290 -7.65 17.78 -2.52
N SER A 291 -8.11 19.01 -2.27
CA SER A 291 -8.44 20.01 -3.31
C SER A 291 -7.26 20.47 -4.15
N ASP A 292 -6.03 20.41 -3.61
CA ASP A 292 -4.81 20.85 -4.27
C ASP A 292 -4.02 19.64 -4.80
N ALA A 293 -4.73 18.73 -5.46
CA ALA A 293 -4.22 17.43 -5.88
C ALA A 293 -2.89 17.47 -6.67
N GLU A 294 -2.65 18.51 -7.47
CA GLU A 294 -1.40 18.70 -8.24
C GLU A 294 -0.25 19.24 -7.40
N ASP A 295 -0.46 20.31 -6.64
CA ASP A 295 0.53 20.87 -5.72
C ASP A 295 0.87 19.87 -4.59
N TYR A 296 -0.13 19.11 -4.14
CA TYR A 296 0.03 18.02 -3.19
C TYR A 296 0.76 16.82 -3.79
N LEU A 297 0.48 16.47 -5.06
CA LEU A 297 1.28 15.51 -5.83
C LEU A 297 2.74 15.94 -5.84
N GLU A 298 3.04 17.20 -6.19
CA GLU A 298 4.40 17.72 -6.20
C GLU A 298 5.04 17.68 -4.80
N GLU A 299 4.34 18.15 -3.76
CA GLU A 299 4.81 18.14 -2.38
C GLU A 299 5.13 16.71 -1.90
N LEU A 300 4.30 15.73 -2.26
CA LEU A 300 4.51 14.31 -1.97
C LEU A 300 5.66 13.71 -2.72
N ILE A 301 5.78 14.03 -4.00
CA ILE A 301 6.91 13.57 -4.82
C ILE A 301 8.20 14.08 -4.20
N GLU A 302 8.23 15.32 -3.74
CA GLU A 302 9.33 15.86 -2.97
C GLU A 302 9.51 15.16 -1.62
N GLU A 303 8.44 14.82 -0.91
CA GLU A 303 8.53 14.14 0.38
C GLU A 303 9.07 12.70 0.26
N ASP A 304 8.57 11.92 -0.70
CA ASP A 304 9.03 10.56 -0.97
C ASP A 304 10.44 10.53 -1.56
N ALA A 305 10.79 11.49 -2.42
CA ALA A 305 12.18 11.67 -2.86
C ALA A 305 13.11 12.00 -1.68
N ARG A 306 12.67 12.87 -0.74
CA ARG A 306 13.40 13.17 0.50
C ARG A 306 13.54 11.93 1.39
N ARG A 307 12.49 11.13 1.55
CA ARG A 307 12.48 9.88 2.35
C ARG A 307 13.39 8.81 1.73
N ALA A 308 13.34 8.62 0.41
CA ALA A 308 14.22 7.71 -0.31
C ALA A 308 15.69 8.11 -0.17
N LYS A 309 16.00 9.41 -0.27
CA LYS A 309 17.36 9.94 -0.06
C LYS A 309 17.84 9.74 1.37
N ARG A 310 16.98 9.95 2.38
CA ARG A 310 17.31 9.67 3.79
C ARG A 310 17.57 8.19 4.05
N ARG A 311 16.78 7.28 3.47
CA ARG A 311 17.01 5.82 3.59
C ARG A 311 18.35 5.41 2.97
N ARG A 312 18.71 5.96 1.80
CA ARG A 312 20.02 5.72 1.17
C ARG A 312 21.18 6.22 2.04
N LEU A 313 21.06 7.42 2.60
CA LEU A 313 22.07 7.98 3.51
C LEU A 313 22.20 7.17 4.82
N ALA A 314 21.09 6.72 5.40
CA ALA A 314 21.09 5.87 6.59
C ALA A 314 21.76 4.51 6.32
N TRP A 315 21.49 3.90 5.16
CA TRP A 315 22.16 2.68 4.72
C TRP A 315 23.67 2.88 4.55
N LEU A 316 24.09 3.96 3.90
CA LEU A 316 25.50 4.31 3.75
C LEU A 316 26.18 4.54 5.11
N ALA A 317 25.53 5.25 6.03
CA ALA A 317 26.03 5.45 7.39
C ALA A 317 26.18 4.11 8.14
N GLY A 318 25.20 3.20 8.00
CA GLY A 318 25.28 1.85 8.55
C GLY A 318 26.49 1.06 8.02
N ILE A 319 26.76 1.13 6.72
CA ILE A 319 27.94 0.48 6.11
C ILE A 319 29.23 1.07 6.69
N VAL A 320 29.33 2.40 6.83
CA VAL A 320 30.51 3.05 7.42
C VAL A 320 30.75 2.61 8.86
N VAL A 321 29.68 2.51 9.67
CA VAL A 321 29.78 2.00 11.05
C VAL A 321 30.27 0.55 11.09
N ILE A 322 29.79 -0.30 10.19
CA ILE A 322 30.25 -1.69 10.09
C ILE A 322 31.73 -1.76 9.71
N ILE A 323 32.18 -0.96 8.74
CA ILE A 323 33.59 -0.90 8.33
C ILE A 323 34.47 -0.42 9.49
N LEU A 324 34.05 0.61 10.23
CA LEU A 324 34.74 1.10 11.42
C LEU A 324 34.82 0.04 12.52
N ALA A 325 33.73 -0.70 12.76
CA ALA A 325 33.71 -1.77 13.75
C ALA A 325 34.66 -2.92 13.37
N ILE A 326 34.70 -3.31 12.09
CA ILE A 326 35.64 -4.31 11.58
C ILE A 326 37.08 -3.80 11.73
N GLY A 327 37.35 -2.54 11.36
CA GLY A 327 38.67 -1.92 11.51
C GLY A 327 39.14 -1.89 12.97
N LEU A 328 38.27 -1.50 13.91
CA LEU A 328 38.56 -1.53 15.34
C LEU A 328 38.80 -2.94 15.85
N ALA A 329 38.02 -3.93 15.40
CA ALA A 329 38.22 -5.32 15.78
C ALA A 329 39.57 -5.85 15.26
N LEU A 330 39.95 -5.53 14.01
CA LEU A 330 41.25 -5.89 13.44
C LEU A 330 42.41 -5.22 14.19
N LEU A 331 42.29 -3.93 14.53
CA LEU A 331 43.29 -3.22 15.35
C LEU A 331 43.40 -3.81 16.75
N GLY A 332 42.28 -4.22 17.36
CA GLY A 332 42.25 -4.93 18.63
C GLY A 332 42.95 -6.29 18.54
N ALA A 333 42.67 -7.07 17.50
CA ALA A 333 43.31 -8.36 17.26
C ALA A 333 44.82 -8.22 17.03
N TYR A 334 45.24 -7.22 16.24
CA TYR A 334 46.66 -6.94 15.99
C TYR A 334 47.37 -6.45 17.25
N SER A 335 46.77 -5.55 18.03
CA SER A 335 47.39 -5.10 19.28
C SER A 335 47.54 -6.25 20.28
N TRP A 336 46.57 -7.16 20.35
CA TRP A 336 46.67 -8.38 21.15
C TRP A 336 47.81 -9.30 20.67
N THR A 337 47.99 -9.50 19.36
CA THR A 337 49.09 -10.35 18.85
C THR A 337 50.45 -9.75 19.23
N GLN A 338 50.59 -8.42 19.23
CA GLN A 338 51.83 -7.73 19.60
C GLN A 338 52.17 -7.83 21.10
N THR A 339 51.25 -8.30 21.96
CA THR A 339 51.56 -8.59 23.37
C THR A 339 52.19 -9.97 23.59
N ARG A 340 52.37 -10.75 22.53
CA ARG A 340 52.82 -12.13 22.57
C ARG A 340 54.22 -12.28 22.01
N TYR A 341 54.96 -13.23 22.57
CA TYR A 341 56.31 -13.56 22.13
C TYR A 341 56.44 -15.07 21.97
N TYR A 342 57.26 -15.49 21.01
CA TYR A 342 57.60 -16.90 20.83
C TYR A 342 59.08 -17.04 20.44
N LEU A 343 59.62 -18.24 20.66
CA LEU A 343 60.97 -18.59 20.22
C LEU A 343 60.91 -19.25 18.86
N GLY A 344 61.73 -18.75 17.93
CA GLY A 344 61.95 -19.36 16.64
C GLY A 344 63.44 -19.54 16.36
N SER A 345 63.73 -20.02 15.17
CA SER A 345 65.08 -20.08 14.61
C SER A 345 65.14 -19.15 13.41
N ASP A 346 66.17 -18.31 13.36
CA ASP A 346 66.57 -17.60 12.15
C ASP A 346 68.04 -17.92 11.88
N ASP A 347 68.35 -18.28 10.62
CA ASP A 347 69.62 -18.87 10.21
C ASP A 347 70.12 -20.01 11.14
N ASP A 348 71.12 -19.71 11.98
CA ASP A 348 71.82 -20.67 12.85
C ASP A 348 71.66 -20.34 14.36
N THR A 349 70.85 -19.34 14.73
CA THR A 349 70.66 -18.89 16.12
C THR A 349 69.20 -18.94 16.58
N VAL A 350 69.00 -18.96 17.90
CA VAL A 350 67.67 -18.85 18.51
C VAL A 350 67.26 -17.39 18.61
N VAL A 351 66.11 -17.03 18.04
CA VAL A 351 65.59 -15.65 18.02
C VAL A 351 64.25 -15.56 18.73
N ILE A 352 64.05 -14.48 19.48
CA ILE A 352 62.77 -14.12 20.08
C ILE A 352 61.99 -13.28 19.05
N PHE A 353 60.80 -13.75 18.68
CA PHE A 353 59.87 -13.03 17.82
C PHE A 353 58.76 -12.40 18.66
N GLN A 354 58.34 -11.19 18.28
CA GLN A 354 57.14 -10.52 18.81
C GLN A 354 55.99 -10.75 17.82
N GLY A 355 54.86 -11.26 18.31
CA GLY A 355 53.68 -11.58 17.51
C GLY A 355 53.25 -13.04 17.62
N ILE A 356 52.52 -13.50 16.60
CA ILE A 356 52.14 -14.92 16.44
C ILE A 356 52.78 -15.50 15.17
N GLN A 357 53.19 -16.76 15.23
CA GLN A 357 53.82 -17.49 14.12
C GLN A 357 52.80 -17.93 13.05
N GLN A 358 51.88 -17.05 12.69
CA GLN A 358 50.88 -17.28 11.64
C GLN A 358 51.01 -16.18 10.60
N SER A 359 50.98 -16.55 9.32
CA SER A 359 50.99 -15.62 8.20
C SER A 359 49.59 -15.55 7.60
N VAL A 360 49.09 -14.34 7.35
CA VAL A 360 47.85 -14.14 6.59
C VAL A 360 48.24 -13.69 5.19
N GLY A 361 48.27 -14.65 4.26
CA GLY A 361 48.79 -14.41 2.91
C GLY A 361 50.27 -14.00 2.94
N PRO A 362 50.69 -12.91 2.25
CA PRO A 362 52.08 -12.45 2.24
C PRO A 362 52.49 -11.67 3.50
N ILE A 363 51.58 -11.46 4.46
CA ILE A 363 51.84 -10.64 5.65
C ILE A 363 52.21 -11.57 6.82
N SER A 364 53.44 -11.46 7.31
CA SER A 364 53.85 -12.06 8.58
C SER A 364 53.23 -11.28 9.74
N LEU A 365 52.60 -11.98 10.70
CA LEU A 365 52.07 -11.38 11.93
C LEU A 365 53.09 -11.40 13.08
N SER A 366 54.37 -11.58 12.75
CA SER A 366 55.48 -11.50 13.70
C SER A 366 56.70 -10.82 13.10
N SER A 367 57.45 -10.16 13.98
CA SER A 367 58.73 -9.52 13.67
C SER A 367 59.79 -9.96 14.68
N GLU A 368 61.04 -10.01 14.25
CA GLU A 368 62.17 -10.27 15.15
C GLU A 368 62.26 -9.18 16.22
N PHE A 369 62.35 -9.60 17.48
CA PHE A 369 62.49 -8.72 18.62
C PHE A 369 63.93 -8.69 19.13
N GLU A 370 64.54 -9.86 19.33
CA GLU A 370 65.87 -9.99 19.92
C GLU A 370 66.53 -11.32 19.50
N ASP A 371 67.74 -11.26 18.93
CA ASP A 371 68.58 -12.44 18.72
C ASP A 371 69.30 -12.80 20.03
N THR A 372 69.13 -14.05 20.48
CA THR A 372 69.71 -14.50 21.75
C THR A 372 71.19 -14.88 21.61
N GLY A 373 71.71 -15.01 20.39
CA GLY A 373 73.09 -15.39 20.09
C GLY A 373 73.44 -16.83 20.45
N ILE A 374 72.44 -17.68 20.76
CA ILE A 374 72.62 -19.09 21.08
C ILE A 374 72.63 -19.88 19.77
N PRO A 375 73.76 -20.53 19.38
CA PRO A 375 73.81 -21.36 18.18
C PRO A 375 72.91 -22.60 18.33
N LEU A 376 72.10 -22.89 17.32
CA LEU A 376 71.23 -24.07 17.26
C LEU A 376 72.03 -25.39 17.37
N SER A 377 73.30 -25.38 16.97
CA SER A 377 74.23 -26.51 17.07
C SER A 377 74.54 -26.95 18.50
N LEU A 378 74.39 -26.05 19.49
CA LEU A 378 74.61 -26.32 20.92
C LEU A 378 73.37 -26.88 21.62
N LEU A 379 72.21 -26.86 20.96
CA LEU A 379 70.97 -27.40 21.50
C LEU A 379 70.87 -28.90 21.34
N ASN A 380 70.32 -29.57 22.34
CA ASN A 380 69.96 -30.99 22.22
C ASN A 380 68.75 -31.17 21.27
N VAL A 381 68.55 -32.40 20.79
CA VAL A 381 67.49 -32.73 19.82
C VAL A 381 66.09 -32.37 20.33
N TYR A 382 65.84 -32.48 21.63
CA TYR A 382 64.54 -32.15 22.23
C TYR A 382 64.27 -30.63 22.26
N ASP A 383 65.25 -29.82 22.67
CA ASP A 383 65.13 -28.36 22.71
C ASP A 383 65.08 -27.76 21.30
N ARG A 384 65.84 -28.33 20.34
CA ARG A 384 65.74 -27.95 18.93
C ARG A 384 64.35 -28.26 18.36
N GLN A 385 63.84 -29.46 18.59
CA GLN A 385 62.51 -29.84 18.13
C GLN A 385 61.42 -28.99 18.80
N ARG A 386 61.62 -28.54 20.05
CA ARG A 386 60.66 -27.68 20.76
C ARG A 386 60.65 -26.23 20.27
N ILE A 387 61.79 -25.72 19.78
CA ILE A 387 61.88 -24.41 19.12
C ILE A 387 61.31 -24.49 17.70
N GLU A 388 61.55 -25.60 16.99
CA GLU A 388 60.99 -25.86 15.65
C GLU A 388 59.47 -26.13 15.69
N GLN A 389 58.97 -26.79 16.75
CA GLN A 389 57.54 -27.09 16.95
C GLN A 389 56.79 -26.02 17.77
N THR A 390 57.50 -24.97 18.19
CA THR A 390 57.03 -23.76 18.89
C THR A 390 56.13 -23.99 20.12
N VAL A 391 56.61 -23.57 21.29
CA VAL A 391 55.73 -23.41 22.47
C VAL A 391 54.86 -22.17 22.23
N GLY A 392 53.55 -22.31 22.42
CA GLY A 392 52.57 -21.25 22.17
C GLY A 392 52.91 -19.90 22.85
N PRO A 393 52.26 -18.82 22.43
CA PRO A 393 52.66 -17.45 22.77
C PRO A 393 52.62 -17.15 24.29
N GLU A 394 53.80 -16.97 24.87
CA GLU A 394 54.04 -16.67 26.29
C GLU A 394 54.35 -15.16 26.49
N GLY A 395 54.37 -14.71 27.75
CA GLY A 395 54.82 -13.35 28.07
C GLY A 395 56.33 -13.20 27.89
N LEU A 396 56.83 -11.98 27.64
CA LEU A 396 58.27 -11.73 27.45
C LEU A 396 59.14 -12.25 28.62
N ALA A 397 58.63 -12.18 29.86
CA ALA A 397 59.34 -12.67 31.04
C ALA A 397 59.51 -14.20 31.05
N GLU A 398 58.47 -14.94 30.63
CA GLU A 398 58.47 -16.41 30.55
C GLU A 398 59.38 -16.90 29.43
N ILE A 399 59.37 -16.20 28.28
CA ILE A 399 60.29 -16.46 27.16
C ILE A 399 61.74 -16.25 27.61
N ARG A 400 62.05 -15.16 28.31
CA ARG A 400 63.40 -14.89 28.84
C ARG A 400 63.86 -15.94 29.85
N GLU A 401 62.98 -16.38 30.75
CA GLU A 401 63.28 -17.46 31.68
C GLU A 401 63.58 -18.78 30.93
N THR A 402 62.82 -19.06 29.86
CA THR A 402 63.06 -20.22 29.01
C THR A 402 64.40 -20.13 28.28
N VAL A 403 64.77 -18.95 27.77
CA VAL A 403 66.09 -18.70 27.15
C VAL A 403 67.22 -18.92 28.16
N GLU A 404 67.12 -18.39 29.38
CA GLU A 404 68.15 -18.59 30.41
C GLU A 404 68.26 -20.06 30.87
N ARG A 405 67.13 -20.79 30.92
CA ARG A 405 67.13 -22.24 31.14
C ARG A 405 67.81 -23.00 30.01
N ILE A 406 67.65 -22.57 28.77
CA ILE A 406 68.35 -23.16 27.61
C ILE A 406 69.85 -22.84 27.67
N LYS A 407 70.25 -21.60 28.00
CA LYS A 407 71.67 -21.20 28.14
C LYS A 407 72.39 -22.00 29.23
N SER A 408 71.75 -22.16 30.39
CA SER A 408 72.32 -22.93 31.51
C SER A 408 72.49 -24.41 31.19
N ARG A 409 71.56 -25.02 30.44
CA ARG A 409 71.67 -26.42 29.96
C ARG A 409 72.70 -26.61 28.86
N SER A 410 72.92 -25.60 28.03
CA SER A 410 73.85 -25.63 26.90
C SER A 410 75.30 -25.30 27.31
N GLY A 411 75.56 -25.09 28.60
CA GLY A 411 76.91 -24.85 29.14
C GLY A 411 77.45 -23.43 28.96
N LEU A 412 76.59 -22.46 28.58
CA LEU A 412 76.95 -21.05 28.36
C LEU A 412 76.83 -20.18 29.63
N GLY A 413 76.35 -20.73 30.75
CA GLY A 413 76.21 -20.03 32.03
C GLY A 413 77.50 -20.08 32.85
N GLY A 414 78.40 -19.12 32.63
CA GLY A 414 79.62 -18.98 33.43
C GLY A 414 80.46 -17.75 33.09
N GLY A 415 80.05 -16.59 33.59
CA GLY A 415 80.85 -15.36 33.58
C GLY A 415 80.14 -14.26 34.36
N SER A 416 80.72 -13.92 35.51
CA SER A 416 80.25 -12.89 36.46
C SER A 416 80.23 -11.48 35.89
#